data_AF-M3C938-F1
#
_entry.id   AF-M3C938-F1
#
_cell.length_a   1.000
_cell.length_b   1.000
_cell.length_c   1.000
_cell.angle_alpha   90.00
_cell.angle_beta   90.00
_cell.angle_gamma   90.00
#
_symmetry.space_group_name_H-M   'P 1'
#
loop_
_entity.id
_entity.type
_entity.pdbx_description
1 polymer ?
#
loop_
_entity_poly.entity_id
_entity_poly.type
_entity_poly.pdbx_seq_one_letter_code
_entity_poly.pdbx_strand_id
1 'polypeptide(L)'
;MSYVSFLVTFENRGTEYFTIDLYSGLRHFDVRVGRDGHGAFIDEYGSDVIRGFNLYPQRRVTATLYVAATAAKLKQLDIQVSPDIDGDPAFGYVWVGGLGVHEGSTRLGRRASTAQPSVANEVEQFLKQSAPDDA
;
A
#
# COMPACT_ATOMS: atom_id res chain seq x y z
N MET A 1 -11.88 3.74 -20.08
CA MET A 1 -11.26 3.81 -18.74
C MET A 1 -12.30 3.35 -17.73
N SER A 2 -11.88 2.67 -16.67
CA SER A 2 -12.75 2.23 -15.58
C SER A 2 -12.18 2.75 -14.27
N TYR A 3 -13.07 3.22 -13.39
CA TYR A 3 -12.71 3.69 -12.07
C TYR A 3 -12.99 2.61 -11.03
N VAL A 4 -12.15 2.53 -10.01
CA VAL A 4 -12.44 1.84 -8.75
C VAL A 4 -12.16 2.78 -7.60
N SER A 5 -12.92 2.61 -6.53
CA SER A 5 -12.67 3.29 -5.26
C SER A 5 -12.20 2.27 -4.23
N PHE A 6 -11.29 2.68 -3.36
CA PHE A 6 -10.99 1.94 -2.14
C PHE A 6 -11.00 2.86 -0.93
N LEU A 7 -11.36 2.30 0.21
CA LEU A 7 -11.49 3.01 1.48
C LEU A 7 -10.32 2.64 2.39
N VAL A 8 -9.61 3.65 2.86
CA VAL A 8 -8.54 3.49 3.86
C VAL A 8 -9.07 3.99 5.18
N THR A 9 -9.22 3.09 6.15
CA THR A 9 -9.76 3.43 7.48
C THR A 9 -8.69 3.28 8.53
N PHE A 10 -8.44 4.35 9.28
CA PHE A 10 -7.62 4.34 10.49
C PHE A 10 -8.51 4.17 11.71
N GLU A 11 -8.12 3.28 12.60
CA GLU A 11 -8.77 3.08 13.90
C GLU A 11 -7.74 3.29 15.00
N ASN A 12 -8.01 4.21 15.92
CA ASN A 12 -7.15 4.40 17.07
C ASN A 12 -7.56 3.47 18.21
N ARG A 13 -6.76 2.42 18.42
CA ARG A 13 -6.90 1.45 19.51
C ARG A 13 -6.00 1.74 20.71
N GLY A 14 -5.24 2.84 20.68
CA GLY A 14 -4.39 3.29 21.76
C GLY A 14 -5.14 4.11 22.81
N THR A 15 -4.37 4.74 23.70
CA THR A 15 -4.88 5.57 24.80
C THR A 15 -4.69 7.08 24.59
N GLU A 16 -3.92 7.47 23.58
CA GLU A 16 -3.63 8.87 23.20
C GLU A 16 -4.18 9.19 21.82
N TYR A 17 -4.28 10.47 21.45
CA TYR A 17 -4.65 10.84 20.08
C TYR A 17 -3.43 10.78 19.17
N PHE A 18 -3.68 10.56 17.87
CA PHE A 18 -2.67 10.65 16.81
C PHE A 18 -3.12 11.67 15.76
N THR A 19 -2.20 12.46 15.24
CA THR A 19 -2.44 13.34 14.10
C THR A 19 -2.19 12.55 12.83
N ILE A 20 -3.23 12.37 12.01
CA ILE A 20 -3.14 11.60 10.76
C ILE A 20 -3.06 12.56 9.58
N ASP A 21 -2.07 12.35 8.73
CA ASP A 21 -1.99 12.99 7.42
C ASP A 21 -1.92 11.94 6.32
N LEU A 22 -2.90 11.98 5.42
CA LEU A 22 -3.04 11.11 4.27
C LEU A 22 -3.64 11.91 3.11
N TYR A 23 -2.83 12.81 2.55
CA TYR A 23 -3.21 13.70 1.45
C TYR A 23 -2.49 13.39 0.14
N SER A 24 -3.00 13.99 -0.94
CA SER A 24 -2.74 13.52 -2.30
C SER A 24 -1.32 13.81 -2.79
N GLY A 25 -0.79 12.81 -3.49
CA GLY A 25 0.48 12.79 -4.20
C GLY A 25 1.09 11.38 -4.21
N LEU A 26 2.03 11.10 -5.13
CA LEU A 26 2.82 9.85 -5.19
C LEU A 26 3.59 9.51 -3.89
N ARG A 27 3.55 10.41 -2.89
CA ARG A 27 4.22 10.24 -1.60
C ARG A 27 3.48 9.27 -0.67
N HIS A 28 2.16 9.35 -0.60
CA HIS A 28 1.36 8.59 0.37
C HIS A 28 0.69 7.35 -0.23
N PHE A 29 0.56 7.31 -1.56
CA PHE A 29 -0.07 6.20 -2.26
C PHE A 29 0.79 5.75 -3.44
N ASP A 30 0.96 4.44 -3.57
CA ASP A 30 1.40 3.81 -4.82
C ASP A 30 0.37 2.77 -5.23
N VAL A 31 -0.20 2.92 -6.41
CA VAL A 31 -1.25 2.03 -6.93
C VAL A 31 -0.79 1.42 -8.23
N ARG A 32 -0.58 0.11 -8.21
CA ARG A 32 -0.14 -0.69 -9.35
C ARG A 32 -1.27 -1.58 -9.84
N VAL A 33 -1.35 -1.75 -11.16
CA VAL A 33 -2.38 -2.52 -11.84
C VAL A 33 -1.80 -3.47 -12.88
N GLY A 34 -2.49 -4.58 -13.08
CA GLY A 34 -2.08 -5.65 -13.99
C GLY A 34 -0.87 -6.43 -13.49
N ARG A 35 -0.55 -7.50 -14.21
CA ARG A 35 0.54 -8.44 -13.85
C ARG A 35 1.92 -7.77 -13.81
N ASP A 36 2.12 -6.78 -14.67
CA ASP A 36 3.41 -6.11 -14.83
C ASP A 36 3.59 -4.92 -13.88
N GLY A 37 2.60 -4.63 -13.02
CA GLY A 37 2.70 -3.58 -12.01
C GLY A 37 2.73 -2.16 -12.58
N HIS A 38 1.89 -1.87 -13.57
CA HIS A 38 1.81 -0.52 -14.13
C HIS A 38 1.18 0.46 -13.14
N GLY A 39 1.65 1.71 -13.10
CA GLY A 39 0.97 2.74 -12.33
C GLY A 39 -0.48 2.95 -12.79
N ALA A 40 -1.41 3.02 -11.85
CA ALA A 40 -2.77 3.48 -12.10
C ALA A 40 -2.80 5.02 -12.12
N PHE A 41 -3.80 5.57 -12.80
CA PHE A 41 -4.11 6.99 -12.66
C PHE A 41 -4.84 7.19 -11.31
N ILE A 42 -4.34 8.08 -10.46
CA ILE A 42 -5.00 8.45 -9.21
C ILE A 42 -5.76 9.75 -9.47
N ASP A 43 -7.06 9.74 -9.20
CA ASP A 43 -7.89 10.94 -9.28
C ASP A 43 -7.84 11.71 -7.96
N GLU A 44 -6.87 12.62 -7.85
CA GLU A 44 -6.68 13.43 -6.65
C GLU A 44 -7.85 14.39 -6.36
N TYR A 45 -8.59 14.81 -7.40
CA TYR A 45 -9.69 15.75 -7.25
C TYR A 45 -10.98 15.06 -6.81
N GLY A 46 -11.20 13.84 -7.29
CA GLY A 46 -12.34 13.02 -6.88
C GLY A 46 -12.13 12.31 -5.54
N SER A 47 -10.89 12.16 -5.08
CA SER A 47 -10.56 11.47 -3.83
C SER A 47 -10.78 12.34 -2.59
N ASP A 48 -11.24 11.70 -1.52
CA ASP A 48 -11.34 12.30 -0.20
C ASP A 48 -10.13 11.90 0.66
N VAL A 49 -9.49 12.90 1.26
CA VAL A 49 -8.18 12.77 1.91
C VAL A 49 -8.24 13.23 3.36
N ILE A 50 -7.34 12.71 4.20
CA ILE A 50 -7.25 13.11 5.60
C ILE A 50 -6.10 14.11 5.73
N ARG A 51 -6.35 15.29 6.30
CA ARG A 51 -5.35 16.36 6.42
C ARG A 51 -5.20 16.80 7.87
N GLY A 52 -4.08 16.47 8.50
CA GLY A 52 -3.77 16.87 9.88
C GLY A 52 -4.88 16.57 10.88
N PHE A 53 -5.55 15.41 10.76
CA PHE A 53 -6.73 15.09 11.56
C PHE A 53 -6.33 14.45 12.89
N ASN A 54 -6.78 15.03 14.01
CA ASN A 54 -6.56 14.46 15.33
C ASN A 54 -7.54 13.31 15.61
N LEU A 55 -7.04 12.08 15.49
CA LEU A 55 -7.78 10.85 15.73
C LEU A 55 -7.69 10.43 17.21
N TYR A 56 -8.72 10.76 17.98
CA TYR A 56 -8.82 10.40 19.41
C TYR A 56 -9.04 8.89 19.65
N PRO A 57 -8.75 8.39 20.87
CA PRO A 57 -8.95 6.99 21.23
C PRO A 57 -10.35 6.45 20.91
N GLN A 58 -10.40 5.20 20.44
CA GLN A 58 -11.61 4.47 20.04
C GLN A 58 -12.42 5.14 18.91
N ARG A 59 -11.80 6.07 18.17
CA ARG A 59 -12.39 6.69 16.97
C ARG A 59 -11.80 6.11 15.70
N ARG A 60 -12.53 6.36 14.60
CA ARG A 60 -12.13 6.00 13.24
C ARG A 60 -12.23 7.21 12.32
N VAL A 61 -11.38 7.23 11.30
CA VAL A 61 -11.44 8.18 10.18
C VAL A 61 -11.13 7.42 8.90
N THR A 62 -11.79 7.80 7.80
CA THR A 62 -11.72 7.09 6.52
C THR A 62 -11.43 8.06 5.39
N ALA A 63 -10.44 7.72 4.55
CA ALA A 63 -10.18 8.34 3.26
C ALA A 63 -10.75 7.46 2.13
N THR A 64 -11.12 8.08 1.01
CA THR A 64 -11.57 7.38 -0.20
C THR A 64 -10.67 7.76 -1.36
N LEU A 65 -9.97 6.77 -1.94
CA LEU A 65 -9.16 6.99 -3.14
C LEU A 65 -9.88 6.47 -4.37
N TYR A 66 -9.99 7.32 -5.40
CA TYR A 66 -10.42 6.93 -6.74
C TYR A 66 -9.22 6.72 -7.65
N VAL A 67 -9.19 5.57 -8.32
CA VAL A 67 -8.14 5.22 -9.28
C VAL A 67 -8.74 4.70 -10.57
N ALA A 68 -8.07 4.99 -11.68
CA ALA A 68 -8.49 4.59 -13.00
C ALA A 68 -7.41 3.79 -13.74
N ALA A 69 -7.86 2.74 -14.42
CA ALA A 69 -7.06 2.00 -15.39
C ALA A 69 -7.97 1.37 -16.45
N THR A 70 -7.38 0.60 -17.38
CA THR A 70 -8.20 -0.22 -18.28
C THR A 70 -8.83 -1.36 -17.48
N ALA A 71 -10.06 -1.75 -17.82
CA ALA A 71 -10.78 -2.82 -17.14
C ALA A 71 -9.98 -4.14 -17.08
N ALA A 72 -9.18 -4.44 -18.11
CA ALA A 72 -8.31 -5.60 -18.14
C ALA A 72 -7.20 -5.55 -17.06
N LYS A 73 -6.63 -4.36 -16.79
CA LYS A 73 -5.57 -4.17 -15.80
C LYS A 73 -6.11 -4.20 -14.36
N LEU A 74 -7.34 -3.76 -14.12
CA LEU A 74 -7.98 -3.76 -12.78
C LEU A 74 -8.28 -5.17 -12.21
N LYS A 75 -8.07 -6.23 -12.99
CA LYS A 75 -8.16 -7.61 -12.51
C LYS A 75 -7.07 -7.96 -11.48
N GLN A 76 -5.99 -7.16 -11.43
CA GLN A 76 -4.93 -7.27 -10.43
C GLN A 76 -4.56 -5.85 -9.98
N LEU A 77 -4.58 -5.62 -8.68
CA LEU A 77 -4.33 -4.36 -8.00
C LEU A 77 -3.34 -4.64 -6.86
N ASP A 78 -2.35 -3.77 -6.74
CA ASP A 78 -1.42 -3.71 -5.61
C ASP A 78 -1.40 -2.25 -5.13
N ILE A 79 -1.72 -2.06 -3.86
CA ILE A 79 -1.96 -0.76 -3.25
C ILE A 79 -1.05 -0.67 -2.04
N GLN A 80 -0.13 0.29 -2.07
CA GLN A 80 0.64 0.70 -0.91
C GLN A 80 0.13 2.04 -0.39
N VAL A 81 -0.08 2.14 0.91
CA VAL A 81 -0.52 3.33 1.62
C VAL A 81 0.47 3.65 2.74
N SER A 82 1.05 4.84 2.73
CA SER A 82 2.05 5.28 3.71
C SER A 82 1.61 6.64 4.30
N PRO A 83 0.83 6.65 5.38
CA PRO A 83 0.42 7.91 6.03
C PRO A 83 1.58 8.53 6.80
N ASP A 84 1.49 9.84 7.06
CA ASP A 84 2.26 10.47 8.13
C ASP A 84 1.43 10.43 9.43
N ILE A 85 2.03 10.01 10.54
CA ILE A 85 1.43 9.96 11.87
C ILE A 85 2.26 10.87 12.78
N ASP A 86 1.63 11.87 13.38
CA ASP A 86 2.29 12.89 14.22
C ASP A 86 3.48 13.59 13.57
N GLY A 87 3.43 13.72 12.23
CA GLY A 87 4.47 14.37 11.43
C GLY A 87 5.56 13.43 10.92
N ASP A 88 5.56 12.16 11.35
CA ASP A 88 6.53 11.16 10.92
C ASP A 88 5.91 10.15 9.93
N PRO A 89 6.62 9.79 8.84
CA PRO A 89 6.16 8.72 7.95
C PRO A 89 6.02 7.40 8.69
N ALA A 90 4.81 6.83 8.67
CA ALA A 90 4.57 5.50 9.21
C ALA A 90 4.96 4.41 8.20
N PHE A 91 5.02 3.16 8.68
CA PHE A 91 5.20 1.99 7.82
C PHE A 91 4.15 1.93 6.71
N GLY A 92 4.57 1.55 5.50
CA GLY A 92 3.69 1.39 4.35
C GLY A 92 2.82 0.14 4.46
N TYR A 93 1.51 0.32 4.56
CA TYR A 93 0.54 -0.77 4.50
C TYR A 93 0.34 -1.21 3.06
N VAL A 94 0.34 -2.53 2.81
CA VAL A 94 0.21 -3.09 1.46
C VAL A 94 -1.03 -3.98 1.38
N TRP A 95 -1.79 -3.81 0.30
CA TRP A 95 -2.90 -4.66 -0.07
C TRP A 95 -2.78 -5.12 -1.52
N VAL A 96 -2.97 -6.41 -1.77
CA VAL A 96 -2.96 -6.98 -3.12
C VAL A 96 -4.27 -7.72 -3.36
N GLY A 97 -4.92 -7.45 -4.49
CA GLY A 97 -6.18 -8.09 -4.86
C GLY A 97 -6.60 -7.78 -6.29
N GLY A 98 -7.90 -7.81 -6.56
CA GLY A 98 -8.41 -7.55 -7.91
C GLY A 98 -9.93 -7.58 -7.97
N LEU A 99 -10.51 -6.89 -8.96
CA LEU A 99 -11.96 -6.96 -9.19
C LEU A 99 -12.37 -8.35 -9.67
N GLY A 100 -13.35 -8.96 -9.00
CA GLY A 100 -13.83 -10.32 -9.32
C GLY A 100 -12.90 -11.45 -8.84
N VAL A 101 -11.86 -11.13 -8.05
CA VAL A 101 -11.00 -12.12 -7.39
C VAL A 101 -11.65 -12.51 -6.06
N HIS A 102 -11.91 -13.81 -5.86
CA HIS A 102 -12.42 -14.34 -4.59
C HIS A 102 -11.40 -14.03 -3.47
N GLU A 103 -11.86 -13.59 -2.30
CA GLU A 103 -11.02 -13.21 -1.14
C GLU A 103 -10.01 -14.31 -0.70
N GLY A 104 -10.28 -15.59 -1.02
CA GLY A 104 -9.34 -16.68 -0.79
C GLY A 104 -8.09 -16.68 -1.69
N SER A 105 -8.11 -15.95 -2.80
CA SER A 105 -7.01 -15.85 -3.79
C SER A 105 -6.07 -14.67 -3.54
N THR A 106 -6.36 -13.82 -2.55
CA THR A 106 -5.53 -12.66 -2.13
C THR A 106 -4.65 -12.97 -0.92
N ARG A 107 -4.73 -14.19 -0.35
CA ARG A 107 -3.69 -14.70 0.55
C ARG A 107 -2.34 -14.56 -0.14
N LEU A 108 -1.28 -14.29 0.63
CA LEU A 108 0.13 -14.22 0.20
C LEU A 108 0.47 -15.36 -0.77
N GLY A 109 0.11 -15.19 -2.04
CA GLY A 109 0.53 -16.04 -3.12
C GLY A 109 2.02 -15.83 -3.19
N ARG A 110 2.77 -16.94 -3.28
CA ARG A 110 4.21 -16.90 -3.59
C ARG A 110 4.40 -15.84 -4.65
N ARG A 111 5.16 -14.77 -4.34
CA ARG A 111 5.48 -13.69 -5.28
C ARG A 111 5.68 -14.35 -6.64
N ALA A 112 4.95 -13.92 -7.66
CA ALA A 112 5.22 -14.35 -9.03
C ALA A 112 6.55 -13.71 -9.47
N SER A 113 7.66 -14.05 -8.80
CA SER A 113 8.99 -13.63 -9.15
C SER A 113 9.46 -14.50 -10.31
N THR A 114 9.12 -14.07 -11.52
CA THR A 114 9.99 -14.30 -12.68
C THR A 114 11.06 -13.20 -12.78
N ALA A 115 11.11 -12.28 -11.81
CA ALA A 115 12.18 -11.31 -11.69
C ALA A 115 13.49 -12.06 -11.40
N GLN A 116 14.46 -11.88 -12.30
CA GLN A 116 15.84 -12.30 -12.12
C GLN A 116 16.37 -11.80 -10.77
N PRO A 117 17.32 -12.52 -10.13
CA PRO A 117 17.85 -12.11 -8.83
C PRO A 117 18.34 -10.66 -8.89
N SER A 118 17.73 -9.82 -8.05
CA SER A 118 18.15 -8.43 -7.87
C SER A 118 19.43 -8.39 -7.05
N VAL A 119 20.26 -7.36 -7.26
CA VAL A 119 21.48 -7.09 -6.49
C VAL A 119 21.24 -7.15 -4.97
N ALA A 120 20.05 -6.78 -4.50
CA ALA A 120 19.67 -6.91 -3.09
C ALA A 120 19.71 -8.38 -2.59
N ASN A 121 19.32 -9.33 -3.43
CA ASN A 121 19.34 -10.76 -3.12
C ASN A 121 20.78 -11.32 -3.10
N GLU A 122 21.66 -10.81 -3.96
CA GLU A 122 23.09 -11.17 -3.97
C GLU A 122 23.80 -10.63 -2.72
N VAL A 123 23.48 -9.40 -2.31
CA VAL A 123 24.02 -8.78 -1.09
C VAL A 123 23.58 -9.55 0.16
N GLU A 124 22.30 -9.93 0.27
CA GLU A 124 21.83 -10.78 1.38
C GLU A 124 22.56 -12.13 1.43
N GLN A 125 22.82 -12.74 0.27
CA GLN A 125 23.49 -14.03 0.20
C GLN A 125 24.98 -13.91 0.55
N PHE A 126 25.65 -12.84 0.13
CA PHE A 126 27.03 -12.53 0.48
C PHE A 126 27.20 -12.27 1.99
N LEU A 127 26.28 -11.53 2.60
CA LEU A 127 26.30 -11.27 4.04
C LEU A 127 26.10 -12.56 4.85
N LYS A 128 25.23 -13.47 4.40
CA LYS A 128 25.02 -14.77 5.03
C LYS A 128 26.23 -15.70 4.90
N GLN A 129 27.00 -15.59 3.82
CA GLN A 129 28.23 -16.38 3.61
C GLN A 129 29.45 -15.80 4.34
N SER A 130 29.40 -14.52 4.73
CA SER A 130 30.50 -13.82 5.39
C SER A 130 30.34 -13.72 6.91
N ALA A 131 29.23 -14.24 7.46
CA ALA A 131 29.06 -14.35 8.89
C ALA A 131 30.02 -15.44 9.41
N PRO A 132 30.93 -15.13 10.34
CA PRO A 132 31.76 -16.16 10.97
C PRO A 132 30.86 -17.13 11.74
N ASP A 133 31.11 -18.44 11.59
CA ASP A 133 30.55 -19.45 12.47
C ASP A 133 31.06 -19.16 13.89
N ASP A 134 30.19 -18.63 14.75
CA ASP A 134 30.42 -18.64 16.20
C ASP A 134 30.30 -20.10 16.67
N ALA A 135 31.44 -20.80 16.71
CA ALA A 135 31.66 -22.05 17.43
C ALA A 135 33.10 -22.12 17.97
#